data_AF-A0AAN7L5C2-F1
#
_entry.id   AF-A0AAN7L5C2-F1
#
_cell.length_a   1.000
_cell.length_b   1.000
_cell.length_c   1.000
_cell.angle_alpha   90.00
_cell.angle_beta   90.00
_cell.angle_gamma   90.00
#
_symmetry.space_group_name_H-M   'P 1'
#
loop_
_entity.id
_entity.type
_entity.pdbx_description
1 polymer ?
#
loop_
_entity_poly.entity_id
_entity_poly.type
_entity_poly.pdbx_seq_one_letter_code
_entity_poly.pdbx_strand_id
1 'polypeptide(L)' 'MVDKSKYALLLFLLALFLSVAALEKDESITIKASVRVRSTGQNFTIHCKSKDDDLGVHTIWPNDVYTFEFHNNVWGTTHF' A
#
# COMPACT_ATOMS: atom_id res chain seq x y z
N MET A 1 -48.37 10.71 -13.35
CA MET A 1 -47.78 11.54 -12.28
C MET A 1 -46.49 10.89 -11.85
N VAL A 2 -45.39 11.61 -11.99
CA VAL A 2 -44.05 11.11 -11.64
C VAL A 2 -43.89 11.22 -10.12
N ASP A 3 -43.69 10.10 -9.43
CA ASP A 3 -43.57 10.03 -7.96
C ASP A 3 -42.31 10.76 -7.49
N LYS A 4 -42.46 12.05 -7.15
CA LYS A 4 -41.37 12.91 -6.64
C LYS A 4 -40.66 12.31 -5.41
N SER A 5 -41.34 11.46 -4.64
CA SER A 5 -40.76 10.75 -3.49
C SER A 5 -39.67 9.74 -3.89
N LYS A 6 -39.77 9.11 -5.07
CA LYS A 6 -38.76 8.17 -5.58
C LYS A 6 -37.47 8.91 -5.97
N TYR A 7 -37.58 10.09 -6.55
CA TYR A 7 -36.44 10.94 -6.85
C TYR A 7 -35.81 11.51 -5.58
N ALA A 8 -36.62 11.89 -4.59
CA ALA A 8 -36.11 12.32 -3.29
C ALA A 8 -35.33 11.21 -2.58
N LEU A 9 -35.85 9.97 -2.58
CA LEU A 9 -35.16 8.81 -2.02
C LEU A 9 -33.87 8.48 -2.79
N LEU A 10 -33.92 8.50 -4.12
CA LEU A 10 -32.76 8.26 -4.97
C LEU A 10 -31.65 9.30 -4.74
N LEU A 11 -32.01 10.58 -4.64
CA LEU A 11 -31.08 11.68 -4.36
C LEU A 11 -30.46 11.54 -2.96
N PHE A 12 -31.25 11.10 -1.97
CA PHE A 12 -30.76 10.84 -0.61
C PHE A 12 -29.76 9.68 -0.59
N LEU A 13 -30.06 8.57 -1.27
CA LEU A 13 -29.14 7.42 -1.38
C LEU A 13 -27.86 7.77 -2.14
N LEU A 14 -27.95 8.58 -3.19
CA LEU A 14 -26.79 9.06 -3.94
C LEU A 14 -25.90 9.96 -3.07
N ALA A 15 -26.50 10.89 -2.32
CA ALA A 15 -25.78 11.75 -1.38
C ALA A 15 -25.10 10.95 -0.27
N LEU A 16 -25.77 9.92 0.25
CA LEU A 16 -25.21 9.01 1.24
C LEU A 16 -24.01 8.25 0.68
N PHE A 17 -24.13 7.68 -0.53
CA PHE A 17 -23.03 6.97 -1.18
C PHE A 17 -21.81 7.87 -1.43
N LEU A 18 -22.04 9.08 -1.96
CA LEU A 18 -20.97 10.07 -2.17
C LEU A 18 -20.28 10.47 -0.86
N SER A 19 -21.03 10.60 0.24
CA SER A 19 -20.46 10.93 1.55
C SER A 19 -19.58 9.82 2.13
N VAL A 20 -19.95 8.55 1.90
CA VAL A 20 -19.15 7.39 2.34
C VAL A 20 -17.90 7.23 1.47
N ALA A 21 -18.02 7.39 0.15
CA ALA A 21 -16.89 7.33 -0.78
C ALA A 21 -15.85 8.44 -0.50
N ALA A 22 -16.29 9.62 -0.05
CA ALA A 22 -15.39 10.70 0.36
C ALA A 22 -14.60 10.39 1.64
N LEU A 23 -14.99 9.38 2.42
CA LEU A 23 -14.34 8.98 3.67
C LEU A 23 -13.29 7.87 3.48
N GLU A 24 -13.20 7.26 2.31
CA GLU A 24 -12.11 6.32 1.95
C GLU A 24 -10.83 7.10 1.65
N LYS A 25 -10.32 7.80 2.66
CA LYS A 25 -8.97 8.34 2.63
C LYS A 25 -8.04 7.23 3.09
N ASP A 26 -7.65 6.37 2.16
CA ASP A 26 -6.62 5.36 2.41
C ASP A 26 -5.28 6.09 2.57
N GLU A 27 -4.92 6.40 3.81
CA GLU A 27 -3.59 6.87 4.14
C GLU A 27 -2.67 5.64 4.07
N SER A 28 -2.16 5.37 2.87
CA SER A 28 -1.20 4.29 2.62
C SER A 28 -0.01 4.45 3.57
N ILE A 29 0.08 3.59 4.59
CA ILE A 29 1.22 3.54 5.51
C ILE A 29 2.34 2.81 4.78
N THR A 30 3.29 3.58 4.24
CA THR A 30 4.50 3.03 3.62
C THR A 30 5.52 2.65 4.69
N ILE A 31 5.87 1.37 4.77
CA ILE A 31 6.93 0.89 5.67
C ILE A 31 8.25 0.88 4.91
N LYS A 32 9.20 1.71 5.33
CA LYS A 32 10.56 1.75 4.77
C LYS A 32 11.50 0.86 5.57
N ALA A 33 12.23 -0.01 4.87
CA ALA A 33 13.28 -0.84 5.43
C ALA A 33 14.60 -0.59 4.69
N SER A 34 15.71 -0.57 5.43
CA SER A 34 17.04 -0.39 4.87
C SER A 34 17.98 -1.51 5.34
N VAL A 35 18.69 -2.10 4.39
CA VAL A 35 19.71 -3.13 4.63
C VAL A 35 21.06 -2.53 4.27
N ARG A 36 21.97 -2.49 5.23
CA ARG A 36 23.38 -2.12 5.00
C ARG A 36 24.25 -3.35 5.08
N VAL A 37 25.00 -3.62 4.03
CA VAL A 37 25.91 -4.75 3.97
C VAL A 37 27.31 -4.29 4.34
N ARG A 38 27.85 -4.81 5.45
CA ARG A 38 29.26 -4.65 5.83
C ARG A 38 30.01 -5.92 5.47
N SER A 39 30.67 -5.91 4.33
CA SER A 39 31.36 -7.06 3.75
C SER A 39 32.74 -6.66 3.28
N THR A 40 33.73 -7.54 3.48
CA THR A 40 35.08 -7.37 2.94
C THR A 40 35.12 -7.93 1.51
N GLY A 41 34.52 -7.21 0.55
CA GLY A 41 34.64 -7.51 -0.88
C GLY A 41 33.67 -8.53 -1.47
N GLN A 42 32.72 -9.08 -0.68
CA GLN A 42 31.67 -9.96 -1.19
C GLN A 42 30.34 -9.23 -1.36
N ASN A 43 29.68 -9.49 -2.49
CA ASN A 43 28.32 -9.04 -2.76
C ASN A 43 27.31 -9.91 -1.99
N PHE A 44 26.19 -9.31 -1.61
CA PHE A 44 25.08 -10.01 -0.97
C PHE A 44 23.86 -9.96 -1.87
N THR A 45 23.26 -11.11 -2.11
CA THR A 45 22.00 -11.22 -2.82
C THR A 45 20.88 -11.37 -1.79
N ILE A 46 19.90 -10.48 -1.84
CA ILE A 46 18.72 -10.52 -0.98
C ILE A 46 17.47 -10.70 -1.82
N HIS A 47 16.45 -11.35 -1.26
CA HIS A 47 15.12 -11.43 -1.85
C HIS A 47 14.15 -10.74 -0.88
N CYS A 48 13.61 -9.60 -1.31
CA CYS A 48 12.66 -8.83 -0.50
C CYS A 48 11.23 -9.22 -0.90
N LYS A 49 10.53 -9.88 0.02
CA LYS A 49 9.17 -10.34 -0.20
C LYS A 49 8.35 -10.19 1.09
N SER A 50 7.10 -9.78 0.91
CA SER A 50 6.03 -9.81 1.90
C SER A 50 4.98 -10.83 1.45
N LYS A 51 3.88 -11.00 2.20
CA LYS A 51 2.80 -11.92 1.80
C LYS A 51 2.17 -11.54 0.45
N ASP A 52 1.94 -10.25 0.25
CA ASP A 52 1.15 -9.73 -0.89
C ASP A 52 2.03 -9.09 -1.97
N ASP A 53 3.29 -8.75 -1.66
CA ASP A 53 4.21 -8.04 -2.57
C ASP A 53 5.58 -8.70 -2.63
N ASP A 54 6.09 -8.89 -3.84
CA ASP A 54 7.40 -9.49 -4.11
C ASP A 54 8.25 -8.49 -4.90
N LEU A 55 9.23 -7.89 -4.22
CA LEU A 55 10.13 -6.92 -4.82
C LEU A 55 11.26 -7.59 -5.61
N GLY A 56 11.33 -8.92 -5.57
CA GLY A 56 12.32 -9.72 -6.28
C GLY A 56 13.69 -9.74 -5.61
N VAL A 57 14.67 -10.17 -6.41
CA VAL A 57 16.04 -10.40 -5.99
C VAL A 57 16.91 -9.19 -6.31
N HIS A 58 17.69 -8.73 -5.32
CA HIS A 58 18.58 -7.58 -5.44
C HIS A 58 19.99 -7.94 -4.99
N THR A 59 20.99 -7.40 -5.69
CA THR A 59 22.41 -7.56 -5.30
C THR A 59 22.92 -6.27 -4.69
N ILE A 60 23.47 -6.36 -3.49
CA ILE A 60 24.04 -5.26 -2.72
C ILE A 60 25.56 -5.42 -2.71
N TRP A 61 26.27 -4.36 -3.09
CA TRP A 61 27.73 -4.35 -3.10
C TRP A 61 28.29 -4.10 -1.69
N PRO A 62 29.58 -4.41 -1.45
CA PRO A 62 30.25 -4.11 -0.19
C PRO A 62 30.11 -2.64 0.21
N ASN A 63 29.66 -2.39 1.44
CA ASN A 63 29.45 -1.07 2.04
C ASN A 63 28.26 -0.27 1.50
N ASP A 64 27.47 -0.85 0.59
CA ASP A 64 26.26 -0.21 0.09
C ASP A 64 25.07 -0.38 1.05
N VAL A 65 24.08 0.49 0.81
CA VAL A 65 22.78 0.47 1.47
C VAL A 65 21.72 0.25 0.40
N TYR A 66 20.86 -0.73 0.64
CA TYR A 66 19.66 -0.96 -0.15
C TYR A 66 18.44 -0.61 0.69
N THR A 67 17.59 0.28 0.18
CA THR A 67 16.34 0.71 0.82
C THR A 67 15.18 0.27 -0.03
N PHE A 68 14.18 -0.35 0.59
CA PHE A 68 12.96 -0.80 -0.05
C PHE A 68 11.75 -0.50 0.83
N GLU A 69 10.58 -0.51 0.21
CA GLU A 69 9.34 -0.09 0.85
C GLU A 69 8.24 -1.10 0.52
N PHE A 70 7.45 -1.47 1.51
CA PHE A 70 6.21 -2.21 1.32
C PHE A 70 5.03 -1.29 1.60
N HIS A 71 3.99 -1.41 0.77
CA HIS A 71 2.73 -0.71 0.96
C HIS A 71 1.80 -1.58 1.80
N ASN A 72 1.01 -0.95 2.67
CA ASN A 72 -0.13 -1.61 3.30
C ASN A 72 -1.17 -1.99 2.24
N ASN A 73 -1.93 -3.04 2.51
CA ASN A 73 -3.13 -3.33 1.72
C ASN A 73 -4.26 -2.34 2.11
N VAL A 74 -5.34 -2.32 1.31
CA VAL A 74 -6.53 -1.47 1.50
C VAL A 74 -7.17 -1.64 2.90
N TRP A 75 -6.87 -2.73 3.60
CA TRP A 75 -7.30 -2.97 4.99
C TRP A 75 -6.35 -2.40 6.05
N GLY A 76 -5.34 -1.62 5.67
CA GLY A 76 -4.42 -0.98 6.59
C GLY A 76 -3.41 -1.92 7.24
N THR A 77 -3.27 -3.15 6.73
CA THR A 77 -2.37 -4.16 7.30
C THR A 77 -1.16 -4.38 6.40
N THR A 78 0.00 -4.60 7.02
CA THR A 78 1.19 -5.10 6.33
C THR A 78 1.38 -6.56 6.72
N HIS A 79 1.17 -7.46 5.78
CA HIS A 79 1.42 -8.88 5.98
C HIS A 79 2.86 -9.20 5.59
N PHE A 80 3.70 -9.51 6.59
CA PHE A 80 5.08 -9.95 6.38
C PHE A 80 5.14 -11.41 5.91
#